data_AF-A0A662RYG2-F1
#
_entry.id   AF-A0A662RYG2-F1
#
_cell.length_a   1.000
_cell.length_b   1.000
_cell.length_c   1.000
_cell.angle_alpha   90.00
_cell.angle_beta   90.00
_cell.angle_gamma   90.00
#
_symmetry.space_group_name_H-M   'P 1'
#
loop_
_entity.id
_entity.type
_entity.pdbx_description
1 polymer ?
#
loop_
_entity_poly.entity_id
_entity_poly.type
_entity_poly.pdbx_seq_one_letter_code
_entity_poly.pdbx_strand_id
1 'polypeptide(L)'
;MEKKVRLEDVLKALKRYDVLEMEDSVIIGDIEIELTSHPSAFLHALQHVLKQHAKPMAEPSALMRGEEAEALIPAKFEVRSEKWLGEVEEVTLGATPSEGGTRAKTVTIGGEKSLPFYFDAPMKNPPVIAVDCFDMPIPLAKAVRVMYEDVMEDTGEWAKKNVEVFKADLVTIHLISTDPAIKDTPPREAAKTVEEVLQAVKVPIVIGGSGNPDKDPAVLEAAAEVAEGERCLIASANLNMDYERIAKAAISHGHVVLSWTQLDINQQKTLNRYLLKLGVPRESIVIDPTTAALGYGLDYAFTNIERIRISALKGDTDLAFPISCGVTNAWGAREAWMKSSPIKEDSDWGPSALRGPLYEIITGLSLALAGGDMFMMMHPKAAMTVKKVTRMLAGTETEEEGEEERKIENWISWQPSGSS
;
A
#
# COMPACT_ATOMS: atom_id res chain seq x y z
N MET A 1 -20.82 -35.89 -30.26
CA MET A 1 -19.62 -36.17 -31.09
C MET A 1 -19.67 -35.23 -32.27
N GLU A 2 -18.91 -34.14 -32.23
CA GLU A 2 -18.84 -33.18 -33.34
C GLU A 2 -18.16 -33.85 -34.54
N LYS A 3 -18.78 -33.70 -35.71
CA LYS A 3 -18.34 -34.36 -36.94
C LYS A 3 -17.27 -33.48 -37.58
N LYS A 4 -15.99 -33.86 -37.46
CA LYS A 4 -14.91 -33.17 -38.20
C LYS A 4 -15.11 -33.38 -39.70
N VAL A 5 -15.30 -32.29 -40.44
CA VAL A 5 -15.43 -32.28 -41.91
C VAL A 5 -14.15 -31.67 -42.48
N ARG A 6 -13.45 -32.38 -43.38
CA ARG A 6 -12.23 -31.86 -44.01
C ARG A 6 -12.58 -31.12 -45.29
N LEU A 7 -11.71 -30.20 -45.71
CA LEU A 7 -11.90 -29.42 -46.94
C LEU A 7 -12.08 -30.31 -48.19
N GLU A 8 -11.38 -31.46 -48.24
CA GLU A 8 -11.55 -32.45 -49.32
C GLU A 8 -12.97 -33.03 -49.39
N ASP A 9 -13.62 -33.22 -48.24
CA ASP A 9 -14.98 -33.74 -48.15
C ASP A 9 -15.99 -32.71 -48.70
N VAL A 10 -15.74 -31.40 -48.45
CA VAL A 10 -16.52 -30.29 -49.02
C VAL A 10 -16.35 -30.21 -50.53
N LEU A 11 -15.11 -30.26 -51.04
CA LEU A 11 -14.84 -30.21 -52.48
C LEU A 11 -15.45 -31.38 -53.24
N LYS A 12 -15.45 -32.58 -52.64
CA LYS A 12 -16.07 -33.77 -53.22
C LYS A 12 -17.60 -33.65 -53.28
N ALA A 13 -18.21 -32.99 -52.29
CA ALA A 13 -19.63 -32.67 -52.32
C ALA A 13 -19.96 -31.66 -53.42
N LEU A 14 -19.19 -30.58 -53.56
CA LEU A 14 -19.40 -29.57 -54.60
C LEU A 14 -19.30 -30.16 -56.02
N LYS A 15 -18.30 -31.02 -56.26
CA LYS A 15 -18.17 -31.76 -57.54
C LYS A 15 -19.34 -32.70 -57.81
N ARG A 16 -19.91 -33.33 -56.78
CA ARG A 16 -21.05 -34.25 -56.94
C ARG A 16 -22.30 -33.52 -57.47
N TYR A 17 -22.43 -32.23 -57.17
CA TYR A 17 -23.55 -31.39 -57.60
C TYR A 17 -23.20 -30.47 -58.77
N ASP A 18 -22.05 -30.70 -59.43
CA ASP A 18 -21.57 -29.92 -60.58
C ASP A 18 -21.52 -28.40 -60.32
N VAL A 19 -21.25 -28.02 -59.06
CA VAL A 19 -21.14 -26.62 -58.65
C VAL A 19 -19.79 -26.09 -59.14
N LEU A 20 -19.83 -25.23 -60.16
CA LEU A 20 -18.64 -24.65 -60.79
C LEU A 20 -18.12 -23.39 -60.07
N GLU A 21 -19.02 -22.62 -59.44
CA GLU A 21 -18.68 -21.38 -58.73
C GLU A 21 -19.71 -21.12 -57.61
N MET A 22 -19.28 -20.50 -56.52
CA MET A 22 -20.14 -20.09 -55.41
C MET A 22 -19.90 -18.60 -55.15
N GLU A 23 -20.92 -17.78 -55.34
CA GLU A 23 -20.89 -16.35 -55.00
C GLU A 23 -21.64 -16.13 -53.65
N ASP A 24 -21.18 -15.15 -52.86
CA ASP A 24 -21.76 -14.70 -51.59
C ASP A 24 -22.05 -15.78 -50.53
N SER A 25 -21.24 -16.83 -50.49
CA SER A 25 -21.43 -17.95 -49.58
C SER A 25 -20.63 -17.80 -48.28
N VAL A 26 -21.30 -17.95 -47.12
CA VAL A 26 -20.69 -17.84 -45.79
C VAL A 26 -20.64 -19.21 -45.11
N ILE A 27 -19.44 -19.69 -44.83
CA ILE A 27 -19.21 -20.93 -44.06
C ILE A 27 -19.00 -20.53 -42.60
N ILE A 28 -19.85 -21.06 -41.70
CA ILE A 28 -19.78 -20.76 -40.26
C ILE A 28 -19.35 -22.03 -39.52
N GLY A 29 -18.17 -21.99 -38.90
CA GLY A 29 -17.60 -23.05 -38.08
C GLY A 29 -16.15 -22.76 -37.69
N ASP A 30 -15.62 -23.47 -36.69
CA ASP A 30 -14.24 -23.33 -36.25
C ASP A 30 -13.26 -23.98 -37.25
N ILE A 31 -12.36 -23.17 -37.82
CA ILE A 31 -11.39 -23.61 -38.83
C ILE A 31 -10.03 -23.84 -38.16
N GLU A 32 -9.57 -25.09 -38.13
CA GLU A 32 -8.18 -25.46 -37.78
C GLU A 32 -7.39 -25.77 -39.07
N ILE A 33 -6.32 -25.01 -39.32
CA ILE A 33 -5.41 -25.22 -40.47
C ILE A 33 -4.09 -25.78 -39.93
N GLU A 34 -3.86 -27.07 -40.14
CA GLU A 34 -2.61 -27.74 -39.79
C GLU A 34 -1.62 -27.64 -40.97
N LEU A 35 -0.61 -26.76 -40.82
CA LEU A 35 0.43 -26.58 -41.84
C LEU A 35 1.53 -27.63 -41.68
N THR A 36 1.38 -28.79 -42.33
CA THR A 36 2.46 -29.76 -42.42
C THR A 36 3.44 -29.39 -43.54
N SER A 37 4.52 -28.72 -43.15
CA SER A 37 5.82 -28.59 -43.84
C SER A 37 5.99 -27.60 -45.03
N HIS A 38 7.02 -26.76 -44.90
CA HIS A 38 7.68 -25.84 -45.85
C HIS A 38 6.82 -24.73 -46.54
N PRO A 39 6.88 -23.47 -46.05
CA PRO A 39 6.00 -22.37 -46.50
C PRO A 39 6.26 -21.82 -47.91
N SER A 40 7.40 -22.12 -48.53
CA SER A 40 7.87 -21.36 -49.71
C SER A 40 7.25 -21.82 -51.03
N ALA A 41 6.92 -23.11 -51.18
CA ALA A 41 6.39 -23.64 -52.44
C ALA A 41 4.92 -23.26 -52.67
N PHE A 42 4.11 -23.20 -51.61
CA PHE A 42 2.71 -22.82 -51.69
C PHE A 42 2.54 -21.31 -51.94
N LEU A 43 3.37 -20.48 -51.31
CA LEU A 43 3.33 -19.02 -51.50
C LEU A 43 3.63 -18.62 -52.96
N HIS A 44 4.59 -19.30 -53.60
CA HIS A 44 4.93 -19.05 -55.00
C HIS A 44 3.85 -19.50 -55.98
N ALA A 45 3.23 -20.66 -55.75
CA ALA A 45 2.11 -21.13 -56.57
C ALA A 45 0.89 -20.19 -56.47
N LEU A 46 0.59 -19.72 -55.25
CA LEU A 46 -0.51 -18.78 -55.00
C LEU A 46 -0.27 -17.42 -55.68
N GLN A 47 0.94 -16.88 -55.60
CA GLN A 47 1.30 -15.63 -56.29
C GLN A 47 1.23 -15.73 -57.81
N HIS A 48 1.56 -16.90 -58.38
CA HIS A 48 1.56 -17.07 -59.84
C HIS A 48 0.15 -17.17 -60.43
N VAL A 49 -0.78 -17.81 -59.70
CA VAL A 49 -2.20 -17.89 -60.08
C VAL A 49 -2.88 -16.52 -59.96
N LEU A 50 -2.59 -15.78 -58.89
CA LEU A 50 -3.14 -14.42 -58.66
C LEU A 50 -2.67 -13.41 -59.71
N LYS A 51 -1.43 -13.54 -60.23
CA LYS A 51 -0.91 -12.65 -61.28
C LYS A 51 -1.44 -12.96 -62.69
N GLN A 52 -1.80 -14.20 -62.99
CA GLN A 52 -2.27 -14.58 -64.34
C GLN A 52 -3.74 -14.24 -64.63
N HIS A 53 -4.56 -13.99 -63.60
CA HIS A 53 -5.98 -13.65 -63.74
C HIS A 53 -6.33 -12.21 -63.36
N ALA A 54 -5.33 -11.38 -63.02
CA ALA A 54 -5.54 -9.96 -62.77
C ALA A 54 -5.75 -9.21 -64.11
N LYS A 55 -7.00 -9.13 -64.57
CA LYS A 55 -7.44 -7.98 -65.38
C LYS A 55 -7.15 -6.70 -64.58
N PRO A 56 -6.84 -5.56 -65.22
CA PRO A 56 -6.80 -4.30 -64.49
C PRO A 56 -8.21 -4.03 -63.98
N MET A 57 -8.46 -4.39 -62.72
CA MET A 57 -9.63 -3.92 -62.01
C MET A 57 -9.50 -2.41 -61.98
N ALA A 58 -10.54 -1.74 -62.49
CA ALA A 58 -10.77 -0.33 -62.25
C ALA A 58 -10.51 -0.04 -60.77
N GLU A 59 -9.96 1.14 -60.48
CA GLU A 59 -9.81 1.62 -59.11
C GLU A 59 -11.08 1.27 -58.32
N PRO A 60 -10.97 0.75 -57.08
CA PRO A 60 -12.11 0.70 -56.17
C PRO A 60 -12.46 2.13 -55.78
N SER A 61 -13.03 2.85 -56.74
CA SER A 61 -13.85 4.02 -56.55
C SER A 61 -15.13 3.52 -55.87
N ALA A 62 -15.29 3.94 -54.62
CA ALA A 62 -16.60 4.22 -54.02
C ALA A 62 -17.49 3.05 -53.60
N LEU A 63 -16.96 1.89 -53.20
CA LEU A 63 -17.74 0.88 -52.48
C LEU A 63 -17.03 0.46 -51.18
N MET A 64 -17.67 0.82 -50.07
CA MET A 64 -17.29 0.59 -48.67
C MET A 64 -16.32 1.61 -48.04
N ARG A 65 -16.54 2.90 -48.30
CA ARG A 65 -16.70 3.79 -47.14
C ARG A 65 -18.09 3.47 -46.58
N GLY A 66 -18.15 2.59 -45.58
CA GLY A 66 -19.32 2.60 -44.71
C GLY A 66 -19.49 4.05 -44.26
N GLU A 67 -20.71 4.59 -44.33
CA GLU A 67 -21.02 5.91 -43.78
C GLU A 67 -20.29 6.01 -42.45
N GLU A 68 -19.29 6.91 -42.35
CA GLU A 68 -18.69 7.22 -41.06
C GLU A 68 -19.89 7.58 -40.19
N ALA A 69 -20.18 6.75 -39.18
CA ALA A 69 -21.32 6.98 -38.31
C ALA A 69 -21.20 8.43 -37.81
N GLU A 70 -22.08 9.32 -38.31
CA GLU A 70 -21.91 10.77 -38.24
C GLU A 70 -21.86 11.29 -36.79
N ALA A 71 -22.21 10.45 -35.82
CA ALA A 71 -21.82 10.59 -34.43
C ALA A 71 -21.90 9.24 -33.70
N LEU A 72 -21.00 9.02 -32.74
CA LEU A 72 -21.20 7.98 -31.73
C LEU A 72 -22.50 8.28 -30.96
N ILE A 73 -23.29 7.24 -30.66
CA ILE A 73 -24.49 7.39 -29.83
C ILE A 73 -24.05 7.97 -28.48
N PRO A 74 -24.59 9.12 -28.03
CA PRO A 74 -24.26 9.68 -26.73
C PRO A 74 -24.65 8.68 -25.64
N ALA A 75 -23.65 8.11 -24.97
CA ALA A 75 -23.82 7.27 -23.80
C ALA A 75 -23.49 8.09 -22.56
N LYS A 76 -24.43 8.14 -21.61
CA LYS A 76 -24.18 8.77 -20.30
C LYS A 76 -23.55 7.74 -19.37
N PHE A 77 -22.30 7.95 -18.99
CA PHE A 77 -21.67 7.22 -17.91
C PHE A 77 -21.92 7.96 -16.60
N GLU A 78 -22.62 7.33 -15.67
CA GLU A 78 -22.81 7.83 -14.32
C GLU A 78 -22.13 6.89 -13.33
N VAL A 79 -21.17 7.41 -12.58
CA VAL A 79 -20.60 6.68 -11.45
C VAL A 79 -21.48 6.94 -10.23
N ARG A 80 -21.95 5.87 -9.59
CA ARG A 80 -22.65 6.00 -8.31
C ARG A 80 -21.61 6.27 -7.23
N SER A 81 -21.73 7.42 -6.58
CA SER A 81 -20.99 7.74 -5.38
C SER A 81 -21.77 7.28 -4.15
N GLU A 82 -21.07 6.66 -3.20
CA GLU A 82 -21.66 6.27 -1.92
C GLU A 82 -21.61 7.45 -0.94
N LYS A 83 -22.68 7.61 -0.14
CA LYS A 83 -22.70 8.60 0.94
C LYS A 83 -22.32 7.92 2.25
N TRP A 84 -21.10 8.18 2.69
CA TRP A 84 -20.60 7.76 4.01
C TRP A 84 -21.14 8.70 5.10
N LEU A 85 -21.58 8.13 6.22
CA LEU A 85 -22.19 8.89 7.33
C LEU A 85 -21.18 9.26 8.41
N GLY A 86 -20.16 8.42 8.59
CA GLY A 86 -19.06 8.65 9.50
C GLY A 86 -17.82 9.15 8.80
N GLU A 87 -16.88 9.61 9.60
CA GLU A 87 -15.54 10.03 9.21
C GLU A 87 -14.55 9.50 10.23
N VAL A 88 -13.27 9.43 9.85
CA VAL A 88 -12.20 9.06 10.77
C VAL A 88 -11.60 10.30 11.42
N GLU A 89 -11.30 10.22 12.71
CA GLU A 89 -10.67 11.32 13.45
C GLU A 89 -9.37 11.77 12.77
N GLU A 90 -9.09 13.07 12.80
CA GLU A 90 -7.78 13.62 12.43
C GLU A 90 -6.87 13.64 13.66
N VAL A 91 -5.70 13.01 13.55
CA VAL A 91 -4.70 12.97 14.62
C VAL A 91 -3.43 13.65 14.14
N THR A 92 -3.00 14.67 14.88
CA THR A 92 -1.77 15.41 14.58
C THR A 92 -0.66 14.98 15.53
N LEU A 93 0.47 14.57 14.94
CA LEU A 93 1.69 14.11 15.58
C LEU A 93 2.77 15.20 15.50
N GLY A 94 3.52 15.36 16.58
CA GLY A 94 4.51 16.40 16.75
C GLY A 94 3.92 17.74 17.18
N ALA A 95 4.75 18.57 17.78
CA ALA A 95 4.43 19.94 18.15
C ALA A 95 5.59 20.87 17.81
N THR A 96 5.27 22.01 17.22
CA THR A 96 6.23 23.06 16.89
C THR A 96 6.56 23.95 18.09
N PRO A 97 7.59 24.82 18.02
CA PRO A 97 7.85 25.81 19.08
C PRO A 97 6.66 26.69 19.46
N SER A 98 5.76 27.00 18.51
CA SER A 98 4.52 27.74 18.79
C SER A 98 3.49 26.94 19.58
N GLU A 99 3.60 25.61 19.59
CA GLU A 99 2.70 24.68 20.27
C GLU A 99 3.33 24.08 21.54
N GLY A 100 4.55 24.51 21.90
CA GLY A 100 5.28 24.05 23.08
C GLY A 100 6.27 22.89 22.85
N GLY A 101 6.38 22.37 21.62
CA GLY A 101 7.35 21.34 21.26
C GLY A 101 8.59 21.89 20.54
N THR A 102 9.42 21.00 19.99
CA THR A 102 10.65 21.40 19.28
C THR A 102 10.75 20.84 17.86
N ARG A 103 9.67 20.23 17.35
CA ARG A 103 9.60 19.73 15.97
C ARG A 103 9.58 20.90 14.99
N ALA A 104 10.15 20.71 13.80
CA ALA A 104 10.08 21.73 12.74
C ALA A 104 8.73 21.74 12.00
N LYS A 105 8.03 20.60 12.01
CA LYS A 105 6.73 20.41 11.39
C LYS A 105 5.93 19.37 12.15
N THR A 106 4.62 19.44 12.00
CA THR A 106 3.69 18.40 12.44
C THR A 106 3.32 17.49 11.27
N VAL A 107 2.75 16.33 11.58
CA VAL A 107 2.20 15.39 10.60
C VAL A 107 0.79 15.00 11.05
N THR A 108 -0.20 15.23 10.20
CA THR A 108 -1.60 14.85 10.45
C THR A 108 -1.93 13.59 9.65
N ILE A 109 -2.60 12.64 10.29
CA ILE A 109 -3.14 11.41 9.70
C ILE A 109 -4.63 11.30 10.00
N GLY A 110 -5.38 10.53 9.21
CA GLY A 110 -6.82 10.40 9.37
C GLY A 110 -7.62 11.43 8.58
N GLY A 111 -8.89 11.63 8.97
CA GLY A 111 -9.80 12.56 8.31
C GLY A 111 -10.52 11.99 7.09
N GLU A 112 -10.43 10.68 6.85
CA GLU A 112 -11.04 10.03 5.69
C GLU A 112 -12.56 10.04 5.79
N LYS A 113 -13.20 10.36 4.66
CA LYS A 113 -14.67 10.40 4.49
C LYS A 113 -15.17 9.43 3.41
N SER A 114 -14.27 8.59 2.91
CA SER A 114 -14.51 7.60 1.87
C SER A 114 -13.54 6.44 2.04
N LEU A 115 -13.72 5.40 1.23
CA LEU A 115 -12.75 4.31 1.11
C LEU A 115 -11.39 4.82 0.61
N PRO A 116 -10.29 4.11 0.89
CA PRO A 116 -8.95 4.54 0.53
C PRO A 116 -8.82 4.81 -0.97
N PHE A 117 -8.30 5.98 -1.33
CA PHE A 117 -8.06 6.41 -2.72
C PHE A 117 -9.31 6.43 -3.61
N TYR A 118 -10.51 6.49 -3.02
CA TYR A 118 -11.77 6.45 -3.75
C TYR A 118 -12.30 7.85 -4.05
N PHE A 119 -12.93 8.04 -5.21
CA PHE A 119 -13.38 9.34 -5.72
C PHE A 119 -14.56 9.96 -4.94
N ASP A 120 -15.18 9.23 -4.00
CA ASP A 120 -16.31 9.71 -3.19
C ASP A 120 -15.94 10.93 -2.34
N ALA A 121 -14.70 11.03 -1.89
CA ALA A 121 -14.20 12.18 -1.13
C ALA A 121 -12.67 12.30 -1.26
N PRO A 122 -12.10 13.52 -1.20
CA PRO A 122 -10.66 13.70 -1.24
C PRO A 122 -9.99 13.12 0.02
N MET A 123 -8.88 12.40 -0.18
CA MET A 123 -8.00 11.96 0.89
C MET A 123 -7.01 13.08 1.22
N LYS A 124 -7.37 13.95 2.17
CA LYS A 124 -6.58 15.14 2.54
C LYS A 124 -5.20 14.78 3.10
N ASN A 125 -5.15 13.76 3.94
CA ASN A 125 -3.94 13.30 4.61
C ASN A 125 -3.53 11.96 3.99
N PRO A 126 -2.64 11.93 2.97
CA PRO A 126 -2.21 10.68 2.38
C PRO A 126 -1.38 9.87 3.38
N PRO A 127 -1.28 8.54 3.23
CA PRO A 127 -0.55 7.73 4.20
C PRO A 127 0.91 8.12 4.34
N VAL A 128 1.40 8.09 5.59
CA VAL A 128 2.74 8.56 5.96
C VAL A 128 3.67 7.42 6.36
N ILE A 129 4.98 7.61 6.19
CA ILE A 129 5.98 6.59 6.52
C ILE A 129 6.77 6.98 7.76
N ALA A 130 6.70 6.13 8.79
CA ALA A 130 7.62 6.12 9.91
C ALA A 130 8.74 5.10 9.65
N VAL A 131 10.01 5.49 9.82
CA VAL A 131 11.14 4.56 9.63
C VAL A 131 11.78 4.20 10.96
N ASP A 132 11.96 2.90 11.18
CA ASP A 132 12.45 2.34 12.44
C ASP A 132 13.94 2.65 12.70
N CYS A 133 14.25 2.90 13.97
CA CYS A 133 15.59 2.90 14.56
C CYS A 133 15.51 2.26 15.96
N PHE A 134 16.67 1.91 16.53
CA PHE A 134 16.75 1.11 17.75
C PHE A 134 17.72 1.75 18.74
N ASP A 135 17.45 1.58 20.03
CA ASP A 135 18.30 2.03 21.13
C ASP A 135 19.58 1.20 21.32
N MET A 136 19.69 0.10 20.59
CA MET A 136 20.89 -0.72 20.50
C MET A 136 20.97 -1.44 19.16
N PRO A 137 22.17 -1.87 18.73
CA PRO A 137 22.31 -2.74 17.57
C PRO A 137 21.51 -4.04 17.76
N ILE A 138 20.68 -4.37 16.77
CA ILE A 138 19.92 -5.62 16.72
C ILE A 138 20.28 -6.45 15.48
N PRO A 139 20.12 -7.78 15.51
CA PRO A 139 20.25 -8.60 14.31
C PRO A 139 19.21 -8.21 13.26
N LEU A 140 19.68 -7.80 12.07
CA LEU A 140 18.83 -7.45 10.94
C LEU A 140 19.11 -8.34 9.74
N ALA A 141 18.07 -8.59 8.93
CA ALA A 141 18.22 -9.21 7.62
C ALA A 141 19.27 -8.44 6.79
N LYS A 142 20.15 -9.15 6.08
CA LYS A 142 21.27 -8.52 5.36
C LYS A 142 20.82 -7.38 4.44
N ALA A 143 19.69 -7.53 3.75
CA ALA A 143 19.15 -6.53 2.84
C ALA A 143 18.82 -5.20 3.54
N VAL A 144 18.38 -5.26 4.80
CA VAL A 144 18.16 -4.07 5.64
C VAL A 144 19.47 -3.59 6.25
N ARG A 145 20.21 -4.51 6.89
CA ARG A 145 21.39 -4.20 7.70
C ARG A 145 22.41 -3.32 6.96
N VAL A 146 22.70 -3.64 5.70
CA VAL A 146 23.67 -2.90 4.86
C VAL A 146 23.29 -1.44 4.62
N MET A 147 22.03 -1.06 4.84
CA MET A 147 21.58 0.33 4.72
C MET A 147 21.93 1.17 5.95
N TYR A 148 22.29 0.53 7.07
CA TYR A 148 22.48 1.14 8.38
C TYR A 148 23.84 0.85 9.04
N GLU A 149 24.72 0.03 8.43
CA GLU A 149 25.99 -0.44 9.03
C GLU A 149 26.87 0.68 9.63
N ASP A 150 26.78 1.88 9.09
CA ASP A 150 27.50 3.09 9.51
C ASP A 150 26.89 3.82 10.73
N VAL A 151 25.65 3.53 11.10
CA VAL A 151 24.89 4.24 12.15
C VAL A 151 24.27 3.31 13.21
N MET A 152 24.36 1.99 13.08
CA MET A 152 23.69 1.04 13.99
C MET A 152 24.11 1.16 15.47
N GLU A 153 25.28 1.74 15.75
CA GLU A 153 25.82 1.94 17.09
C GLU A 153 25.45 3.31 17.70
N ASP A 154 24.82 4.21 16.93
CA ASP A 154 24.42 5.55 17.35
C ASP A 154 22.97 5.81 16.93
N THR A 155 22.06 5.74 17.90
CA THR A 155 20.63 5.89 17.68
C THR A 155 20.26 7.28 17.13
N GLY A 156 20.98 8.32 17.53
CA GLY A 156 20.76 9.69 17.03
C GLY A 156 21.14 9.82 15.56
N GLU A 157 22.30 9.31 15.16
CA GLU A 157 22.72 9.27 13.76
C GLU A 157 21.85 8.33 12.91
N TRP A 158 21.35 7.23 13.49
CA TRP A 158 20.37 6.36 12.83
C TRP A 158 19.08 7.13 12.53
N ALA A 159 18.51 7.81 13.52
CA ALA A 159 17.32 8.63 13.34
C ALA A 159 17.55 9.75 12.30
N LYS A 160 18.70 10.43 12.32
CA LYS A 160 19.07 11.43 11.30
C LYS A 160 19.11 10.82 9.92
N LYS A 161 19.74 9.65 9.77
CA LYS A 161 19.81 8.95 8.48
C LYS A 161 18.42 8.61 7.93
N ASN A 162 17.50 8.18 8.79
CA ASN A 162 16.10 7.92 8.43
C ASN A 162 15.43 9.17 7.82
N VAL A 163 15.72 10.36 8.36
CA VAL A 163 15.10 11.61 7.90
C VAL A 163 15.86 12.21 6.70
N GLU A 164 17.17 12.42 6.84
CA GLU A 164 17.97 13.19 5.88
C GLU A 164 18.24 12.41 4.61
N VAL A 165 18.51 11.11 4.72
CA VAL A 165 18.83 10.24 3.57
C VAL A 165 17.58 9.54 3.08
N PHE A 166 16.80 8.95 4.00
CA PHE A 166 15.64 8.13 3.63
C PHE A 166 14.31 8.87 3.59
N LYS A 167 14.30 10.17 3.89
CA LYS A 167 13.13 11.06 3.71
C LYS A 167 11.87 10.57 4.44
N ALA A 168 12.06 9.94 5.60
CA ALA A 168 10.97 9.52 6.48
C ALA A 168 10.10 10.71 6.90
N ASP A 169 8.78 10.49 7.02
CA ASP A 169 7.86 11.51 7.54
C ASP A 169 7.92 11.56 9.06
N LEU A 170 8.14 10.40 9.69
CA LEU A 170 8.34 10.21 11.13
C LEU A 170 9.51 9.25 11.38
N VAL A 171 10.00 9.21 12.61
CA VAL A 171 10.93 8.18 13.09
C VAL A 171 10.24 7.35 14.17
N THR A 172 10.35 6.02 14.08
CA THR A 172 10.00 5.13 15.19
C THR A 172 11.26 4.73 15.92
N ILE A 173 11.34 4.99 17.23
CA ILE A 173 12.41 4.49 18.09
C ILE A 173 11.89 3.30 18.88
N HIS A 174 12.52 2.14 18.75
CA HIS A 174 12.25 0.94 19.54
C HIS A 174 13.28 0.80 20.66
N LEU A 175 12.81 0.82 21.91
CA LEU A 175 13.63 0.68 23.12
C LEU A 175 13.88 -0.80 23.45
N ILE A 176 14.48 -1.55 22.53
CA ILE A 176 14.68 -3.00 22.64
C ILE A 176 15.59 -3.37 23.81
N SER A 177 16.53 -2.50 24.18
CA SER A 177 17.43 -2.77 25.30
C SER A 177 16.71 -2.92 26.64
N THR A 178 15.46 -2.46 26.77
CA THR A 178 14.70 -2.58 28.02
C THR A 178 14.19 -3.99 28.29
N ASP A 179 14.19 -4.89 27.30
CA ASP A 179 13.75 -6.28 27.50
C ASP A 179 14.59 -6.93 28.62
N PRO A 180 13.96 -7.43 29.70
CA PRO A 180 14.65 -8.15 30.77
C PRO A 180 15.46 -9.38 30.30
N ALA A 181 15.13 -9.94 29.14
CA ALA A 181 15.86 -11.06 28.54
C ALA A 181 17.09 -10.63 27.70
N ILE A 182 17.26 -9.32 27.44
CA ILE A 182 18.33 -8.79 26.58
C ILE A 182 19.35 -7.98 27.40
N LYS A 183 19.01 -6.75 27.79
CA LYS A 183 19.88 -5.85 28.57
C LYS A 183 19.22 -5.34 29.86
N ASP A 184 17.90 -5.48 29.97
CA ASP A 184 17.11 -4.98 31.11
C ASP A 184 17.35 -3.50 31.43
N THR A 185 17.64 -2.68 30.42
CA THR A 185 17.93 -1.25 30.58
C THR A 185 16.84 -0.58 31.43
N PRO A 186 17.20 0.18 32.48
CA PRO A 186 16.22 0.83 33.33
C PRO A 186 15.38 1.88 32.56
N PRO A 187 14.10 2.07 32.88
CA PRO A 187 13.22 3.05 32.23
C PRO A 187 13.83 4.45 32.05
N ARG A 188 14.45 4.99 33.11
CA ARG A 188 15.08 6.31 33.09
C ARG A 188 16.29 6.40 32.17
N GLU A 189 16.99 5.29 31.96
CA GLU A 189 18.13 5.24 31.04
C GLU A 189 17.63 5.18 29.59
N ALA A 190 16.64 4.33 29.30
CA ALA A 190 16.01 4.25 27.99
C ALA A 190 15.35 5.58 27.55
N ALA A 191 14.77 6.32 28.51
CA ALA A 191 14.21 7.65 28.25
C ALA A 191 15.27 8.65 27.73
N LYS A 192 16.55 8.53 28.12
CA LYS A 192 17.61 9.40 27.58
C LYS A 192 17.83 9.18 26.08
N THR A 193 17.71 7.95 25.61
CA THR A 193 17.78 7.66 24.17
C THR A 193 16.63 8.32 23.41
N VAL A 194 15.46 8.46 24.03
CA VAL A 194 14.36 9.25 23.45
C VAL A 194 14.74 10.72 23.35
N GLU A 195 15.32 11.33 24.39
CA GLU A 195 15.83 12.70 24.34
C GLU A 195 16.88 12.89 23.23
N GLU A 196 17.81 11.94 23.08
CA GLU A 196 18.83 11.95 22.02
C GLU A 196 18.18 11.98 20.63
N VAL A 197 17.19 11.13 20.36
CA VAL A 197 16.45 11.11 19.10
C VAL A 197 15.68 12.42 18.91
N LEU A 198 15.01 12.92 19.94
CA LEU A 198 14.27 14.19 19.90
C LEU A 198 15.18 15.37 19.53
N GLN A 199 16.43 15.37 20.01
CA GLN A 199 17.43 16.38 19.67
C GLN A 199 18.00 16.18 18.25
N ALA A 200 18.17 14.92 17.83
CA ALA A 200 18.77 14.55 16.56
C ALA A 200 17.88 14.87 15.35
N VAL A 201 16.56 14.70 15.46
CA VAL A 201 15.63 14.91 14.34
C VAL A 201 14.55 15.94 14.63
N LYS A 202 14.02 16.55 13.56
CA LYS A 202 12.97 17.58 13.63
C LYS A 202 11.60 17.14 13.16
N VAL A 203 11.46 15.88 12.77
CA VAL A 203 10.17 15.24 12.46
C VAL A 203 9.50 14.72 13.74
N PRO A 204 8.18 14.47 13.74
CA PRO A 204 7.51 13.77 14.83
C PRO A 204 8.09 12.35 15.03
N ILE A 205 7.98 11.85 16.26
CA ILE A 205 8.51 10.52 16.61
C ILE A 205 7.44 9.62 17.23
N VAL A 206 7.58 8.32 16.96
CA VAL A 206 6.85 7.22 17.60
C VAL A 206 7.80 6.54 18.58
N ILE A 207 7.36 6.32 19.81
CA ILE A 207 8.19 5.73 20.87
C ILE A 207 7.64 4.34 21.21
N GLY A 208 8.40 3.32 20.84
CA GLY A 208 8.11 1.91 21.08
C GLY A 208 8.90 1.35 22.26
N GLY A 209 8.23 0.54 23.09
CA GLY A 209 8.91 -0.29 24.09
C GLY A 209 9.58 -1.53 23.48
N SER A 210 9.96 -2.46 24.37
CA SER A 210 10.52 -3.76 24.00
C SER A 210 9.47 -4.80 23.58
N GLY A 211 8.20 -4.54 23.89
CA GLY A 211 7.08 -5.49 23.80
C GLY A 211 6.85 -6.30 25.07
N ASN A 212 7.60 -6.04 26.14
CA ASN A 212 7.45 -6.75 27.41
C ASN A 212 6.31 -6.14 28.25
N PRO A 213 5.23 -6.90 28.57
CA PRO A 213 4.03 -6.36 29.21
C PRO A 213 4.25 -5.83 30.63
N ASP A 214 5.26 -6.33 31.34
CA ASP A 214 5.56 -5.92 32.71
C ASP A 214 6.52 -4.72 32.76
N LYS A 215 7.45 -4.64 31.80
CA LYS A 215 8.48 -3.59 31.75
C LYS A 215 8.00 -2.35 31.00
N ASP A 216 7.34 -2.52 29.86
CA ASP A 216 6.99 -1.44 28.95
C ASP A 216 6.15 -0.33 29.59
N PRO A 217 5.16 -0.59 30.47
CA PRO A 217 4.39 0.50 31.09
C PRO A 217 5.26 1.50 31.87
N ALA A 218 6.31 1.03 32.54
CA ALA A 218 7.25 1.91 33.25
C ALA A 218 8.20 2.64 32.30
N VAL A 219 8.64 1.96 31.23
CA VAL A 219 9.51 2.54 30.19
C VAL A 219 8.79 3.65 29.45
N LEU A 220 7.56 3.39 29.00
CA LEU A 220 6.76 4.33 28.22
C LEU A 220 6.28 5.51 29.06
N GLU A 221 6.04 5.33 30.36
CA GLU A 221 5.79 6.44 31.29
C GLU A 221 7.01 7.36 31.38
N ALA A 222 8.21 6.81 31.60
CA ALA A 222 9.44 7.61 31.67
C ALA A 222 9.75 8.30 30.32
N ALA A 223 9.49 7.62 29.21
CA ALA A 223 9.68 8.17 27.88
C ALA A 223 8.68 9.31 27.56
N ALA A 224 7.44 9.19 28.02
CA ALA A 224 6.44 10.26 27.92
C ALA A 224 6.85 11.49 28.74
N GLU A 225 7.38 11.30 29.94
CA GLU A 225 7.83 12.41 30.81
C GLU A 225 8.94 13.25 30.14
N VAL A 226 9.98 12.61 29.61
CA VAL A 226 11.09 13.33 28.96
C VAL A 226 10.71 13.95 27.62
N ALA A 227 9.68 13.42 26.97
CA ALA A 227 9.17 13.91 25.69
C ALA A 227 8.06 14.96 25.84
N GLU A 228 7.76 15.43 27.07
CA GLU A 228 6.65 16.34 27.34
C GLU A 228 6.61 17.53 26.38
N GLY A 229 5.42 17.80 25.85
CA GLY A 229 5.20 18.89 24.90
C GLY A 229 5.57 18.56 23.45
N GLU A 230 6.26 17.44 23.17
CA GLU A 230 6.65 17.07 21.80
C GLU A 230 5.54 16.38 21.00
N ARG A 231 4.43 16.00 21.66
CA ARG A 231 3.27 15.32 21.07
C ARG A 231 3.66 14.07 20.26
N CYS A 232 4.46 13.20 20.89
CA CYS A 232 4.84 11.90 20.34
C CYS A 232 3.65 10.91 20.27
N LEU A 233 3.82 9.84 19.50
CA LEU A 233 2.96 8.66 19.56
C LEU A 233 3.58 7.61 20.48
N ILE A 234 2.92 7.28 21.58
CA ILE A 234 3.37 6.27 22.55
C ILE A 234 2.85 4.89 22.11
N ALA A 235 3.77 4.02 21.71
CA ALA A 235 3.52 2.67 21.19
C ALA A 235 3.97 1.59 22.20
N SER A 236 3.07 0.82 22.81
CA SER A 236 1.61 0.87 22.66
C SER A 236 0.88 0.48 23.94
N ALA A 237 -0.36 0.94 24.07
CA ALA A 237 -1.29 0.46 25.07
C ALA A 237 -2.03 -0.79 24.53
N ASN A 238 -2.16 -1.83 25.36
CA ASN A 238 -2.95 -3.01 24.99
C ASN A 238 -3.55 -3.76 26.20
N LEU A 239 -4.50 -4.66 25.92
CA LEU A 239 -5.28 -5.37 26.94
C LEU A 239 -4.47 -6.36 27.80
N ASN A 240 -3.25 -6.71 27.38
CA ASN A 240 -2.37 -7.66 28.07
C ASN A 240 -1.28 -6.98 28.91
N MET A 241 -1.32 -5.65 29.06
CA MET A 241 -0.41 -4.87 29.89
C MET A 241 -1.16 -3.76 30.63
N ASP A 242 -0.46 -3.00 31.46
CA ASP A 242 -1.02 -1.83 32.16
C ASP A 242 -1.25 -0.65 31.19
N TYR A 243 -2.27 -0.78 30.34
CA TYR A 243 -2.70 0.25 29.40
C TYR A 243 -3.17 1.52 30.13
N GLU A 244 -3.63 1.42 31.39
CA GLU A 244 -4.05 2.58 32.15
C GLU A 244 -2.88 3.49 32.48
N ARG A 245 -1.74 2.92 32.91
CA ARG A 245 -0.52 3.69 33.18
C ARG A 245 -0.01 4.39 31.93
N ILE A 246 0.05 3.68 30.81
CA ILE A 246 0.48 4.24 29.51
C ILE A 246 -0.45 5.38 29.07
N ALA A 247 -1.77 5.18 29.17
CA ALA A 247 -2.75 6.20 28.80
C ALA A 247 -2.67 7.44 29.72
N LYS A 248 -2.51 7.25 31.03
CA LYS A 248 -2.36 8.36 32.00
C LYS A 248 -1.08 9.15 31.74
N ALA A 249 0.02 8.49 31.43
CA ALA A 249 1.27 9.15 31.05
C ALA A 249 1.09 9.97 29.77
N ALA A 250 0.48 9.41 28.74
CA ALA A 250 0.22 10.12 27.49
C ALA A 250 -0.69 11.34 27.70
N ILE A 251 -1.76 11.23 28.49
CA ILE A 251 -2.63 12.37 28.84
C ILE A 251 -1.83 13.46 29.57
N SER A 252 -1.04 13.07 30.57
CA SER A 252 -0.33 14.01 31.45
C SER A 252 0.73 14.83 30.70
N HIS A 253 1.37 14.23 29.70
CA HIS A 253 2.45 14.86 28.93
C HIS A 253 2.05 15.29 27.50
N GLY A 254 0.76 15.18 27.15
CA GLY A 254 0.20 15.71 25.90
C GLY A 254 0.48 14.87 24.65
N HIS A 255 0.59 13.54 24.80
CA HIS A 255 0.92 12.61 23.73
C HIS A 255 -0.30 11.87 23.16
N VAL A 256 -0.08 11.26 21.99
CA VAL A 256 -1.00 10.36 21.32
C VAL A 256 -0.73 8.93 21.77
N VAL A 257 -1.77 8.12 21.93
CA VAL A 257 -1.66 6.71 22.33
C VAL A 257 -1.90 5.79 21.13
N LEU A 258 -1.01 4.82 20.92
CA LEU A 258 -1.27 3.71 20.01
C LEU A 258 -2.08 2.62 20.73
N SER A 259 -3.30 2.39 20.29
CA SER A 259 -4.24 1.38 20.78
C SER A 259 -4.06 0.07 20.00
N TRP A 260 -3.24 -0.84 20.52
CA TRP A 260 -2.83 -2.06 19.82
C TRP A 260 -3.68 -3.28 20.22
N THR A 261 -4.15 -4.03 19.23
CA THR A 261 -4.85 -5.31 19.42
C THR A 261 -4.43 -6.36 18.40
N GLN A 262 -4.69 -7.64 18.71
CA GLN A 262 -4.26 -8.77 17.88
C GLN A 262 -5.37 -9.24 16.93
N LEU A 263 -5.48 -8.62 15.76
CA LEU A 263 -6.37 -9.05 14.66
C LEU A 263 -7.85 -9.26 15.07
N ASP A 264 -8.33 -8.51 16.06
CA ASP A 264 -9.69 -8.64 16.61
C ASP A 264 -10.38 -7.29 16.75
N ILE A 265 -11.33 -7.03 15.85
CA ILE A 265 -12.13 -5.80 15.81
C ILE A 265 -12.92 -5.53 17.12
N ASN A 266 -13.35 -6.57 17.84
CA ASN A 266 -14.11 -6.39 19.08
C ASN A 266 -13.18 -6.01 20.23
N GLN A 267 -11.99 -6.59 20.28
CA GLN A 267 -10.94 -6.15 21.21
C GLN A 267 -10.54 -4.71 20.89
N GLN A 268 -10.44 -4.34 19.61
CA GLN A 268 -10.13 -2.96 19.22
C GLN A 268 -11.18 -1.98 19.75
N LYS A 269 -12.47 -2.25 19.56
CA LYS A 269 -13.56 -1.45 20.16
C LYS A 269 -13.45 -1.37 21.67
N THR A 270 -13.17 -2.50 22.32
CA THR A 270 -13.09 -2.60 23.78
C THR A 270 -11.97 -1.70 24.30
N LEU A 271 -10.76 -1.84 23.74
CA LEU A 271 -9.60 -1.04 24.14
C LEU A 271 -9.84 0.45 23.88
N ASN A 272 -10.36 0.83 22.71
CA ASN A 272 -10.68 2.22 22.39
C ASN A 272 -11.67 2.83 23.40
N ARG A 273 -12.74 2.11 23.76
CA ARG A 273 -13.70 2.56 24.78
C ARG A 273 -13.05 2.71 26.16
N TYR A 274 -12.08 1.86 26.51
CA TYR A 274 -11.37 1.96 27.78
C TYR A 274 -10.47 3.19 27.80
N LEU A 275 -9.71 3.44 26.73
CA LEU A 275 -8.89 4.65 26.60
C LEU A 275 -9.74 5.94 26.68
N LEU A 276 -10.88 5.98 25.99
CA LEU A 276 -11.82 7.11 26.06
C LEU A 276 -12.37 7.31 27.48
N LYS A 277 -12.71 6.24 28.20
CA LYS A 277 -13.19 6.32 29.60
C LYS A 277 -12.13 6.83 30.57
N LEU A 278 -10.85 6.60 30.29
CA LEU A 278 -9.73 7.17 31.05
C LEU A 278 -9.51 8.66 30.75
N GLY A 279 -10.15 9.20 29.72
CA GLY A 279 -10.05 10.60 29.33
C GLY A 279 -9.04 10.87 28.21
N VAL A 280 -8.59 9.86 27.48
CA VAL A 280 -7.76 10.08 26.28
C VAL A 280 -8.61 10.83 25.24
N PRO A 281 -8.17 11.99 24.73
CA PRO A 281 -8.90 12.71 23.68
C PRO A 281 -9.02 11.87 22.40
N ARG A 282 -10.11 12.05 21.63
CA ARG A 282 -10.34 11.25 20.42
C ARG A 282 -9.26 11.52 19.36
N GLU A 283 -8.87 12.78 19.23
CA GLU A 283 -7.77 13.31 18.43
C GLU A 283 -6.37 12.90 18.94
N SER A 284 -6.30 12.00 19.92
CA SER A 284 -5.06 11.47 20.51
C SER A 284 -5.06 9.93 20.59
N ILE A 285 -5.85 9.25 19.74
CA ILE A 285 -5.84 7.79 19.58
C ILE A 285 -5.53 7.42 18.14
N VAL A 286 -4.52 6.56 17.96
CA VAL A 286 -4.23 5.85 16.70
C VAL A 286 -4.39 4.36 16.99
N ILE A 287 -5.05 3.61 16.11
CA ILE A 287 -5.27 2.17 16.32
C ILE A 287 -4.26 1.34 15.55
N ASP A 288 -3.82 0.24 16.13
CA ASP A 288 -3.01 -0.78 15.45
C ASP A 288 -3.69 -2.14 15.63
N PRO A 289 -4.47 -2.59 14.64
CA PRO A 289 -5.17 -3.87 14.70
C PRO A 289 -4.26 -5.08 14.40
N THR A 290 -2.94 -4.91 14.48
CA THR A 290 -1.87 -5.82 14.07
C THR A 290 -1.75 -6.00 12.56
N THR A 291 -0.54 -5.76 12.07
CA THR A 291 -0.13 -6.10 10.69
C THR A 291 0.44 -7.50 10.62
N ALA A 292 -0.03 -8.29 9.65
CA ALA A 292 0.54 -9.58 9.30
C ALA A 292 1.28 -9.51 7.95
N ALA A 293 2.41 -10.19 7.84
CA ALA A 293 3.24 -10.19 6.63
C ALA A 293 2.58 -10.98 5.49
N LEU A 294 2.96 -10.66 4.24
CA LEU A 294 2.60 -11.43 3.05
C LEU A 294 2.88 -12.92 3.28
N GLY A 295 1.89 -13.78 3.03
CA GLY A 295 2.02 -15.24 3.24
C GLY A 295 1.90 -15.73 4.68
N TYR A 296 1.83 -14.81 5.67
CA TYR A 296 1.75 -15.12 7.10
C TYR A 296 0.53 -14.45 7.76
N GLY A 297 -0.62 -14.47 7.08
CA GLY A 297 -1.89 -13.93 7.59
C GLY A 297 -2.26 -12.52 7.11
N LEU A 298 -1.60 -12.00 6.07
CA LEU A 298 -1.90 -10.69 5.47
C LEU A 298 -3.38 -10.55 5.06
N ASP A 299 -4.02 -11.62 4.61
CA ASP A 299 -5.45 -11.67 4.28
C ASP A 299 -6.34 -11.37 5.50
N TYR A 300 -6.01 -11.93 6.67
CA TYR A 300 -6.71 -11.63 7.92
C TYR A 300 -6.49 -10.17 8.34
N ALA A 301 -5.25 -9.67 8.26
CA ALA A 301 -4.95 -8.27 8.57
C ALA A 301 -5.69 -7.31 7.62
N PHE A 302 -5.67 -7.59 6.32
CA PHE A 302 -6.36 -6.83 5.28
C PHE A 302 -7.86 -6.74 5.59
N THR A 303 -8.53 -7.88 5.77
CA THR A 303 -9.97 -7.91 6.05
C THR A 303 -10.30 -7.24 7.38
N ASN A 304 -9.46 -7.36 8.40
CA ASN A 304 -9.71 -6.70 9.68
C ASN A 304 -9.63 -5.17 9.55
N ILE A 305 -8.58 -4.65 8.88
CA ILE A 305 -8.39 -3.21 8.62
C ILE A 305 -9.52 -2.66 7.75
N GLU A 306 -9.89 -3.35 6.67
CA GLU A 306 -10.98 -2.95 5.79
C GLU A 306 -12.33 -2.89 6.54
N ARG A 307 -12.61 -3.87 7.39
CA ARG A 307 -13.83 -3.88 8.22
C ARG A 307 -13.85 -2.75 9.24
N ILE A 308 -12.70 -2.41 9.83
CA ILE A 308 -12.55 -1.28 10.73
C ILE A 308 -12.86 0.03 9.98
N ARG A 309 -12.21 0.25 8.83
CA ARG A 309 -12.42 1.43 7.98
C ARG A 309 -13.89 1.58 7.56
N ILE A 310 -14.51 0.52 7.05
CA ILE A 310 -15.91 0.54 6.64
C ILE A 310 -16.84 0.82 7.83
N SER A 311 -16.56 0.26 9.00
CA SER A 311 -17.36 0.48 10.19
C SER A 311 -17.31 1.95 10.63
N ALA A 312 -16.12 2.54 10.64
CA ALA A 312 -15.93 3.96 10.92
C ALA A 312 -16.73 4.85 9.95
N LEU A 313 -16.61 4.62 8.64
CA LEU A 313 -17.33 5.36 7.61
C LEU A 313 -18.87 5.15 7.66
N LYS A 314 -19.33 4.06 8.26
CA LYS A 314 -20.75 3.79 8.55
C LYS A 314 -21.22 4.41 9.87
N GLY A 315 -20.36 5.10 10.61
CA GLY A 315 -20.70 5.83 11.83
C GLY A 315 -20.33 5.13 13.13
N ASP A 316 -19.52 4.07 13.11
CA ASP A 316 -19.02 3.43 14.32
C ASP A 316 -17.89 4.24 14.96
N THR A 317 -18.26 5.13 15.88
CA THR A 317 -17.33 6.02 16.56
C THR A 317 -16.30 5.32 17.46
N ASP A 318 -16.50 4.04 17.82
CA ASP A 318 -15.52 3.27 18.60
C ASP A 318 -14.35 2.79 17.71
N LEU A 319 -14.49 2.84 16.39
CA LEU A 319 -13.47 2.43 15.40
C LEU A 319 -13.00 3.58 14.50
N ALA A 320 -13.55 4.78 14.68
CA ALA A 320 -13.31 5.94 13.83
C ALA A 320 -11.96 6.62 14.05
N PHE A 321 -10.86 5.86 14.16
CA PHE A 321 -9.52 6.37 14.44
C PHE A 321 -8.55 6.00 13.31
N PRO A 322 -7.48 6.79 13.09
CA PRO A 322 -6.46 6.46 12.11
C PRO A 322 -5.77 5.12 12.40
N ILE A 323 -5.40 4.41 11.35
CA ILE A 323 -4.85 3.06 11.41
C ILE A 323 -3.34 3.08 11.16
N SER A 324 -2.57 2.65 12.16
CA SER A 324 -1.14 2.36 12.03
C SER A 324 -0.91 0.91 11.63
N CYS A 325 0.06 0.67 10.75
CA CYS A 325 0.46 -0.64 10.29
C CYS A 325 1.97 -0.88 10.50
N GLY A 326 2.31 -1.83 11.37
CA GLY A 326 3.68 -2.32 11.59
C GLY A 326 4.20 -3.18 10.44
N VAL A 327 4.49 -2.57 9.29
CA VAL A 327 4.89 -3.28 8.05
C VAL A 327 6.27 -3.93 8.17
N THR A 328 7.13 -3.47 9.08
CA THR A 328 8.40 -4.11 9.42
C THR A 328 8.25 -5.62 9.75
N ASN A 329 7.06 -6.08 10.16
CA ASN A 329 6.73 -7.50 10.33
C ASN A 329 6.99 -8.34 9.07
N ALA A 330 7.02 -7.73 7.88
CA ALA A 330 7.43 -8.37 6.63
C ALA A 330 8.81 -9.04 6.73
N TRP A 331 9.72 -8.48 7.51
CA TRP A 331 11.07 -9.02 7.72
C TRP A 331 11.11 -10.25 8.64
N GLY A 332 10.00 -10.57 9.32
CA GLY A 332 9.81 -11.83 10.04
C GLY A 332 9.54 -13.02 9.11
N ALA A 333 9.03 -12.76 7.90
CA ALA A 333 8.81 -13.81 6.90
C ALA A 333 10.16 -14.40 6.44
N ARG A 334 10.27 -15.73 6.41
CA ARG A 334 11.50 -16.42 5.99
C ARG A 334 11.90 -16.07 4.57
N GLU A 335 10.91 -15.89 3.72
CA GLU A 335 10.97 -15.47 2.34
C GLU A 335 11.49 -14.02 2.20
N ALA A 336 11.53 -13.20 3.23
CA ALA A 336 12.10 -11.87 3.12
C ALA A 336 13.64 -11.89 3.20
N TRP A 337 14.25 -12.86 3.88
CA TRP A 337 15.67 -12.80 4.23
C TRP A 337 16.48 -14.07 3.93
N MET A 338 15.85 -15.24 3.89
CA MET A 338 16.54 -16.48 3.56
C MET A 338 17.03 -16.47 2.11
N LYS A 339 18.28 -16.93 1.92
CA LYS A 339 18.92 -17.00 0.59
C LYS A 339 18.16 -17.94 -0.35
N SER A 340 17.65 -19.04 0.17
CA SER A 340 16.91 -20.07 -0.56
C SER A 340 15.90 -20.72 0.37
N SER A 341 14.93 -21.45 -0.19
CA SER A 341 13.96 -22.22 0.59
C SER A 341 14.65 -23.22 1.51
N PRO A 342 14.15 -23.42 2.75
CA PRO A 342 14.56 -24.55 3.59
C PRO A 342 14.01 -25.89 3.09
N ILE A 343 13.05 -25.88 2.14
CA ILE A 343 12.45 -27.07 1.55
C ILE A 343 13.21 -27.40 0.27
N LYS A 344 13.69 -28.64 0.16
CA LYS A 344 14.61 -29.06 -0.92
C LYS A 344 13.93 -29.10 -2.29
N GLU A 345 12.65 -29.43 -2.33
CA GLU A 345 11.83 -29.58 -3.54
C GLU A 345 11.16 -28.27 -3.97
N ASP A 346 11.39 -27.18 -3.23
CA ASP A 346 10.79 -25.89 -3.53
C ASP A 346 11.51 -25.20 -4.69
N SER A 347 10.80 -24.24 -5.29
CA SER A 347 11.30 -23.38 -6.34
C SER A 347 12.43 -22.47 -5.86
N ASP A 348 13.28 -22.04 -6.79
CA ASP A 348 14.23 -20.97 -6.52
C ASP A 348 13.46 -19.66 -6.27
N TRP A 349 13.58 -19.15 -5.05
CA TRP A 349 12.96 -17.89 -4.64
C TRP A 349 13.69 -16.66 -5.18
N GLY A 350 14.83 -16.84 -5.86
CA GLY A 350 15.65 -15.75 -6.39
C GLY A 350 16.32 -14.90 -5.30
N PRO A 351 16.92 -13.75 -5.67
CA PRO A 351 17.77 -12.97 -4.77
C PRO A 351 17.02 -12.34 -3.59
N SER A 352 17.43 -12.64 -2.35
CA SER A 352 16.84 -12.05 -1.14
C SER A 352 16.99 -10.53 -1.04
N ALA A 353 18.02 -9.95 -1.68
CA ALA A 353 18.21 -8.50 -1.74
C ALA A 353 17.11 -7.76 -2.53
N LEU A 354 16.40 -8.45 -3.42
CA LEU A 354 15.25 -7.92 -4.16
C LEU A 354 13.94 -8.36 -3.50
N ARG A 355 13.86 -9.62 -3.10
CA ARG A 355 12.65 -10.22 -2.53
C ARG A 355 12.27 -9.63 -1.17
N GLY A 356 13.23 -9.36 -0.28
CA GLY A 356 12.96 -8.77 1.03
C GLY A 356 12.25 -7.42 0.95
N PRO A 357 12.80 -6.43 0.22
CA PRO A 357 12.12 -5.16 0.01
C PRO A 357 10.75 -5.30 -0.68
N LEU A 358 10.60 -6.25 -1.61
CA LEU A 358 9.30 -6.52 -2.24
C LEU A 358 8.27 -7.06 -1.24
N TYR A 359 8.66 -7.92 -0.30
CA TYR A 359 7.78 -8.40 0.77
C TYR A 359 7.23 -7.22 1.59
N GLU A 360 8.12 -6.29 1.96
CA GLU A 360 7.75 -5.09 2.70
C GLU A 360 6.85 -4.15 1.89
N ILE A 361 7.15 -3.95 0.59
CA ILE A 361 6.32 -3.14 -0.33
C ILE A 361 4.93 -3.74 -0.46
N ILE A 362 4.82 -5.04 -0.76
CA ILE A 362 3.52 -5.69 -0.99
C ILE A 362 2.68 -5.66 0.29
N THR A 363 3.25 -5.97 1.44
CA THR A 363 2.53 -5.84 2.72
C THR A 363 2.05 -4.41 2.94
N GLY A 364 2.89 -3.40 2.76
CA GLY A 364 2.50 -1.99 2.92
C GLY A 364 1.40 -1.55 1.95
N LEU A 365 1.54 -1.84 0.65
CA LEU A 365 0.55 -1.45 -0.36
C LEU A 365 -0.78 -2.16 -0.18
N SER A 366 -0.78 -3.46 0.16
CA SER A 366 -2.02 -4.18 0.46
C SER A 366 -2.76 -3.53 1.62
N LEU A 367 -2.07 -3.15 2.69
CA LEU A 367 -2.71 -2.53 3.85
C LEU A 367 -3.09 -1.06 3.62
N ALA A 368 -2.41 -0.35 2.71
CA ALA A 368 -2.85 0.96 2.24
C ALA A 368 -4.21 0.87 1.54
N LEU A 369 -4.41 -0.13 0.68
CA LEU A 369 -5.70 -0.37 0.02
C LEU A 369 -6.81 -0.76 1.01
N ALA A 370 -6.47 -1.41 2.12
CA ALA A 370 -7.42 -1.74 3.19
C ALA A 370 -7.79 -0.51 4.05
N GLY A 371 -6.92 0.51 4.11
CA GLY A 371 -7.15 1.77 4.82
C GLY A 371 -6.19 2.06 5.97
N GLY A 372 -4.94 1.62 5.87
CA GLY A 372 -3.85 2.09 6.72
C GLY A 372 -3.43 3.53 6.40
N ASP A 373 -3.20 4.34 7.44
CA ASP A 373 -2.85 5.77 7.35
C ASP A 373 -1.39 6.05 7.73
N MET A 374 -0.78 5.20 8.56
CA MET A 374 0.63 5.30 8.93
C MET A 374 1.30 3.94 8.79
N PHE A 375 2.47 3.90 8.15
CA PHE A 375 3.25 2.67 7.95
C PHE A 375 4.59 2.75 8.66
N MET A 376 4.82 1.85 9.62
CA MET A 376 6.14 1.67 10.24
C MET A 376 6.94 0.68 9.38
N MET A 377 8.03 1.17 8.82
CA MET A 377 8.83 0.47 7.81
C MET A 377 10.32 0.56 8.14
N MET A 378 11.13 -0.25 7.46
CA MET A 378 12.53 -0.44 7.77
C MET A 378 13.44 -0.33 6.55
N HIS A 379 13.09 -0.94 5.41
CA HIS A 379 13.97 -0.85 4.23
C HIS A 379 13.68 0.45 3.46
N PRO A 380 14.66 1.34 3.27
CA PRO A 380 14.42 2.69 2.78
C PRO A 380 13.84 2.73 1.37
N LYS A 381 14.27 1.84 0.47
CA LYS A 381 13.67 1.76 -0.87
C LYS A 381 12.22 1.27 -0.83
N ALA A 382 11.90 0.37 0.11
CA ALA A 382 10.54 -0.14 0.27
C ALA A 382 9.64 0.97 0.81
N ALA A 383 10.06 1.63 1.89
CA ALA A 383 9.41 2.80 2.47
C ALA A 383 9.11 3.87 1.43
N MET A 384 10.11 4.29 0.65
CA MET A 384 9.93 5.32 -0.38
C MET A 384 9.07 4.86 -1.55
N THR A 385 9.06 3.58 -1.88
CA THR A 385 8.18 3.03 -2.92
C THR A 385 6.72 3.06 -2.45
N VAL A 386 6.43 2.61 -1.22
CA VAL A 386 5.09 2.68 -0.64
C VAL A 386 4.62 4.13 -0.58
N LYS A 387 5.45 5.04 -0.05
CA LYS A 387 5.16 6.48 -0.01
C LYS A 387 4.83 7.08 -1.37
N LYS A 388 5.63 6.74 -2.39
CA LYS A 388 5.45 7.22 -3.75
C LYS A 388 4.10 6.78 -4.29
N VAL A 389 3.84 5.46 -4.24
CA VAL A 389 2.62 4.87 -4.80
C VAL A 389 1.38 5.35 -4.07
N THR A 390 1.38 5.43 -2.74
CA THR A 390 0.21 5.91 -1.98
C THR A 390 -0.08 7.39 -2.25
N ARG A 391 0.95 8.23 -2.42
CA ARG A 391 0.77 9.64 -2.79
C ARG A 391 0.25 9.82 -4.21
N MET A 392 0.73 9.01 -5.15
CA MET A 392 0.23 8.95 -6.51
C MET A 392 -1.26 8.56 -6.53
N LEU A 393 -1.64 7.51 -5.80
CA LEU A 393 -3.04 7.08 -5.67
C LEU A 393 -3.92 8.13 -4.99
N ALA A 394 -3.38 8.89 -4.03
CA ALA A 394 -4.08 9.99 -3.39
C ALA A 394 -4.17 11.27 -4.25
N GLY A 395 -3.52 11.30 -5.43
CA GLY A 395 -3.46 12.51 -6.27
C GLY A 395 -2.63 13.65 -5.68
N THR A 396 -1.65 13.32 -4.82
CA THR A 396 -0.82 14.30 -4.07
C THR A 396 0.64 14.35 -4.53
N GLU A 397 1.06 13.47 -5.44
CA GLU A 397 2.31 13.70 -6.16
C GLU A 397 2.11 14.87 -7.12
N THR A 398 2.83 15.96 -6.86
CA THR A 398 3.07 16.98 -7.88
C THR A 398 3.87 16.31 -8.99
N GLU A 399 3.21 16.17 -10.13
CA GLU A 399 3.80 16.09 -11.46
C GLU A 399 5.24 16.64 -11.49
N GLU A 400 6.17 15.85 -12.03
CA GLU A 400 7.55 16.30 -12.28
C GLU A 400 7.51 17.69 -12.95
N GLU A 401 8.38 18.61 -12.56
CA GLU A 401 8.43 19.98 -13.09
C GLU A 401 8.25 19.99 -14.63
N GLY A 402 7.04 20.30 -15.11
CA GLY A 402 6.74 20.35 -16.54
C GLY A 402 5.47 19.60 -17.01
N GLU A 403 4.82 18.78 -16.19
CA GLU A 403 3.47 18.27 -16.51
C GLU A 403 2.38 19.26 -16.06
N GLU A 404 1.36 19.47 -16.91
CA GLU A 404 0.22 20.37 -16.62
C GLU A 404 -0.71 19.74 -15.59
N GLU A 405 -0.97 20.45 -14.48
CA GLU A 405 -1.84 20.06 -13.36
C GLU A 405 -3.11 19.33 -13.85
N ARG A 406 -3.05 17.99 -13.89
CA ARG A 406 -4.20 17.16 -14.32
C ARG A 406 -5.22 17.11 -13.19
N LYS A 407 -6.11 18.09 -13.16
CA LYS A 407 -7.29 18.06 -12.31
C LYS A 407 -8.07 16.77 -12.57
N ILE A 408 -8.12 15.87 -11.58
CA ILE A 408 -8.81 14.57 -11.65
C ILE A 408 -10.27 14.72 -12.10
N GLU A 409 -10.91 15.83 -11.71
CA GLU A 409 -12.24 16.26 -12.14
C GLU A 409 -12.41 16.40 -13.67
N ASN A 410 -11.32 16.49 -14.43
CA ASN A 410 -11.30 16.62 -15.89
C ASN A 410 -10.84 15.34 -16.61
N TRP A 411 -10.64 14.20 -15.93
CA TRP A 411 -10.13 12.98 -16.57
C TRP A 411 -11.11 12.38 -17.61
N ILE A 412 -12.40 12.74 -17.51
CA ILE A 412 -13.42 12.52 -18.54
C ILE A 412 -13.95 13.90 -18.94
N SER A 413 -13.19 14.64 -19.74
CA SER A 413 -13.74 15.75 -20.52
C SER A 413 -13.59 15.41 -22.00
N TRP A 414 -14.70 15.07 -22.64
CA TRP A 414 -14.76 15.00 -24.11
C TRP A 414 -15.15 16.39 -24.62
N GLN A 415 -14.20 17.12 -25.21
CA GLN A 415 -14.53 18.24 -26.06
C GLN A 415 -14.67 17.73 -27.50
N PRO A 416 -15.85 17.83 -28.13
CA PRO A 416 -15.97 17.59 -29.56
C PRO A 416 -15.07 18.60 -30.28
N SER A 417 -14.17 18.10 -31.11
CA SER A 417 -13.40 18.93 -32.03
C SER A 417 -14.36 19.65 -32.98
N GLY A 418 -14.61 20.95 -32.74
CA GLY A 418 -15.34 21.81 -33.67
C GLY A 418 -16.46 22.65 -33.07
N SER A 419 -16.19 23.41 -32.00
CA SER A 419 -17.01 24.59 -31.69
C SER A 419 -16.10 25.79 -31.44
N SER A 420 -15.81 26.50 -32.52
CA SER A 420 -15.44 27.92 -32.50
C SER A 420 -16.63 28.78 -32.11
#